data_AF-A0A1W9LEG0-F1
#
_entry.id   AF-A0A1W9LEG0-F1
#
_cell.length_a   1.000
_cell.length_b   1.000
_cell.length_c   1.000
_cell.angle_alpha   90.00
_cell.angle_beta   90.00
_cell.angle_gamma   90.00
#
_symmetry.space_group_name_H-M   'P 1'
#
loop_
_entity.id
_entity.type
_entity.pdbx_description
1 polymer ?
#
loop_
_entity_poly.entity_id
_entity_poly.type
_entity_poly.pdbx_seq_one_letter_code
_entity_poly.pdbx_strand_id
1 'polypeptide(L)'
;MPRLVAEVRSLVRSARHAAASTVNTLQVLTNFQIGRRIVEHEQKGEKRAEYGAELLKELSARLTEEFWDGFSPVNLSYMKRFYLLWRGRVAIFQTPSENSVVGAISQT
;
A
#
# COMPACT_ATOMS: atom_id res chain seq x y z
N MET A 1 -22.12 36.94 -1.45
CA MET A 1 -20.78 36.51 -0.98
C MET A 1 -20.76 35.26 -0.09
N PRO A 2 -21.55 35.12 1.00
CA PRO A 2 -21.43 33.95 1.91
C PRO A 2 -21.76 32.60 1.24
N ARG A 3 -22.69 32.60 0.27
CA ARG A 3 -23.04 31.41 -0.51
C ARG A 3 -21.89 30.89 -1.39
N LEU A 4 -21.27 31.77 -2.17
CA LEU A 4 -20.13 31.41 -3.02
C LEU A 4 -18.95 30.87 -2.20
N VAL A 5 -18.67 31.48 -1.05
CA VAL A 5 -17.62 30.99 -0.13
C VAL A 5 -17.96 29.59 0.39
N ALA A 6 -19.22 29.30 0.72
CA ALA A 6 -19.65 27.97 1.15
C ALA A 6 -19.53 26.92 0.02
N GLU A 7 -19.92 27.28 -1.20
CA GLU A 7 -19.81 26.42 -2.39
C GLU A 7 -18.35 26.08 -2.70
N VAL A 8 -17.46 27.08 -2.76
CA VAL A 8 -16.01 26.88 -2.97
C VAL A 8 -15.40 26.05 -1.85
N ARG A 9 -15.77 26.30 -0.58
CA ARG A 9 -15.30 25.49 0.56
C ARG A 9 -15.72 24.03 0.43
N SER A 10 -16.96 23.77 0.01
CA SER A 10 -17.46 22.41 -0.19
C SER A 10 -16.68 21.68 -1.27
N LEU A 11 -16.39 22.36 -2.38
CA LEU A 11 -15.59 21.81 -3.48
C LEU A 11 -14.18 21.43 -3.01
N VAL A 12 -13.49 22.34 -2.32
CA VAL A 12 -12.13 22.09 -1.80
C VAL A 12 -12.11 20.94 -0.79
N ARG A 13 -13.10 20.89 0.13
CA ARG A 13 -13.20 19.79 1.10
C ARG A 13 -13.43 18.45 0.41
N SER A 14 -14.31 18.41 -0.57
CA SER A 14 -14.63 17.19 -1.32
C SER A 14 -13.41 16.68 -2.09
N ALA A 15 -12.69 17.57 -2.78
CA ALA A 15 -11.46 17.22 -3.49
C ALA A 15 -10.37 16.67 -2.55
N ARG A 16 -10.14 17.33 -1.41
CA ARG A 16 -9.17 16.86 -0.39
C ARG A 16 -9.56 15.50 0.18
N HIS A 17 -10.85 15.30 0.46
CA HIS A 17 -11.33 14.03 0.98
C HIS A 17 -11.16 12.89 -0.03
N ALA A 18 -11.49 13.13 -1.31
CA ALA A 18 -11.29 12.15 -2.38
C ALA A 18 -9.81 11.78 -2.55
N ALA A 19 -8.91 12.78 -2.54
CA ALA A 19 -7.48 12.54 -2.60
C ALA A 19 -6.98 11.70 -1.40
N ALA A 20 -7.37 12.07 -0.18
CA ALA A 20 -6.99 11.35 1.03
C ALA A 20 -7.51 9.90 1.02
N SER A 21 -8.76 9.68 0.61
CA SER A 21 -9.35 8.34 0.51
C SER A 21 -8.61 7.45 -0.49
N THR A 22 -8.24 8.02 -1.65
CA THR A 22 -7.47 7.31 -2.68
C THR A 22 -6.09 6.93 -2.16
N VAL A 23 -5.37 7.87 -1.55
CA VAL A 23 -4.04 7.63 -0.96
C VAL A 23 -4.10 6.56 0.13
N ASN A 24 -5.07 6.65 1.04
CA ASN A 24 -5.26 5.65 2.11
C ASN A 24 -5.49 4.25 1.53
N THR A 25 -6.29 4.15 0.48
CA THR A 25 -6.58 2.86 -0.18
C THR A 25 -5.31 2.28 -0.81
N LEU A 26 -4.57 3.09 -1.55
CA LEU A 26 -3.30 2.67 -2.16
C LEU A 26 -2.28 2.26 -1.11
N GLN A 27 -2.22 2.96 0.02
CA GLN A 27 -1.33 2.62 1.12
C GLN A 27 -1.64 1.25 1.72
N VAL A 28 -2.91 0.95 1.98
CA VAL A 28 -3.34 -0.37 2.48
C VAL A 28 -2.97 -1.48 1.50
N LEU A 29 -3.25 -1.27 0.20
CA LEU A 29 -2.91 -2.22 -0.86
C LEU A 29 -1.40 -2.46 -0.94
N THR A 30 -0.61 -1.39 -0.89
CA THR A 30 0.85 -1.45 -0.97
C THR A 30 1.42 -2.21 0.23
N ASN A 31 0.98 -1.88 1.43
CA ASN A 31 1.39 -2.56 2.65
C ASN A 31 1.07 -4.07 2.61
N PHE A 32 -0.10 -4.44 2.09
CA PHE A 32 -0.46 -5.84 1.89
C PHE A 32 0.49 -6.56 0.91
N GLN A 33 0.79 -5.91 -0.22
CA GLN A 33 1.69 -6.47 -1.24
C GLN A 33 3.14 -6.60 -0.75
N ILE A 34 3.63 -5.63 0.03
CA ILE A 34 4.94 -5.73 0.68
C ILE A 34 4.97 -6.95 1.60
N GLY A 35 3.95 -7.12 2.45
CA GLY A 35 3.84 -8.29 3.32
C GLY A 35 3.84 -9.62 2.55
N ARG A 36 3.15 -9.68 1.41
CA ARG A 36 3.16 -10.84 0.51
C ARG A 36 4.56 -11.16 0.02
N ARG A 37 5.27 -10.15 -0.53
CA ARG A 37 6.63 -10.32 -1.08
C ARG A 37 7.62 -10.79 -0.02
N ILE A 38 7.55 -10.26 1.20
CA ILE A 38 8.40 -10.70 2.31
C ILE A 38 8.17 -12.19 2.61
N VAL A 39 6.91 -12.62 2.74
CA VAL A 39 6.57 -14.02 3.05
C VAL A 39 6.98 -14.97 1.93
N GLU A 40 6.76 -14.59 0.67
CA GLU A 40 7.18 -15.39 -0.49
C GLU A 40 8.70 -15.54 -0.57
N HIS A 41 9.45 -14.49 -0.20
CA HIS A 41 10.90 -14.54 -0.14
C HIS A 41 11.40 -15.44 1.00
N GLU A 42 10.85 -15.30 2.20
CA GLU A 42 11.16 -16.14 3.36
C GLU A 42 10.81 -17.63 3.15
N GLN A 43 9.89 -17.95 2.25
CA GLN A 43 9.55 -19.35 1.92
C GLN A 43 10.50 -19.99 0.91
N LYS A 44 11.23 -19.18 0.14
CA LYS A 44 12.21 -19.64 -0.86
C LYS A 44 13.62 -19.82 -0.26
N GLY A 45 13.94 -19.10 0.81
CA GLY A 45 15.09 -19.40 1.66
C GLY A 45 14.66 -20.30 2.82
N GLU A 46 15.46 -21.28 3.23
CA GLU A 46 15.07 -22.19 4.31
C GLU A 46 14.66 -21.45 5.60
N LYS A 47 13.50 -21.81 6.16
CA LYS A 47 12.83 -21.19 7.33
C LYS A 47 13.70 -21.13 8.59
N ARG A 48 14.65 -20.21 8.69
CA ARG A 48 15.28 -19.84 9.96
C ARG A 48 14.70 -18.52 10.43
N ALA A 49 14.20 -18.48 11.67
CA ALA A 49 13.66 -17.25 12.27
C ALA A 49 14.69 -16.10 12.28
N GLU A 50 15.97 -16.44 12.39
CA GLU A 50 17.10 -15.52 12.32
C GLU A 50 17.24 -14.85 10.94
N TYR A 51 17.04 -15.61 9.86
CA TYR A 51 17.05 -15.11 8.48
C TYR A 51 15.95 -14.08 8.23
N GLY A 52 14.76 -14.29 8.78
CA GLY A 52 13.65 -13.33 8.66
C GLY A 52 13.93 -12.00 9.35
N ALA A 53 14.59 -12.01 10.51
CA ALA A 53 14.95 -10.79 11.22
C ALA A 53 16.03 -9.99 10.47
N GLU A 54 17.02 -10.66 9.91
CA GLU A 54 18.07 -10.05 9.10
C GLU A 54 17.53 -9.45 7.80
N LEU A 55 16.64 -10.17 7.11
CA LEU A 55 15.94 -9.70 5.90
C LEU A 55 15.18 -8.40 6.16
N LEU A 56 14.42 -8.31 7.26
CA LEU A 56 13.66 -7.10 7.58
C LEU A 56 14.59 -5.92 7.90
N LYS A 57 15.75 -6.18 8.51
CA LYS A 57 16.75 -5.14 8.79
C LYS A 57 17.38 -4.61 7.50
N GLU A 58 17.76 -5.50 6.58
CA GLU A 58 18.31 -5.12 5.28
C GLU A 58 17.30 -4.33 4.45
N LEU A 59 16.08 -4.84 4.33
CA LEU A 59 14.99 -4.16 3.62
C LEU A 59 14.72 -2.78 4.22
N SER A 60 14.71 -2.67 5.55
CA SER A 60 14.47 -1.41 6.21
C SER A 60 15.55 -0.38 5.88
N ALA A 61 16.83 -0.77 5.95
CA ALA A 61 17.94 0.13 5.64
C ALA A 61 17.82 0.69 4.21
N ARG A 62 17.63 -0.19 3.22
CA ARG A 62 17.54 0.22 1.81
C ARG A 62 16.30 1.05 1.49
N LEU A 63 15.13 0.62 1.98
CA LEU A 63 13.87 1.31 1.68
C LEU A 63 13.77 2.65 2.41
N THR A 64 14.36 2.78 3.60
CA THR A 64 14.40 4.06 4.32
C THR A 64 15.36 5.05 3.65
N GLU A 65 16.45 4.56 3.06
CA GLU A 65 17.37 5.37 2.25
C GLU A 65 16.70 5.90 0.97
N GLU A 66 15.91 5.07 0.29
CA GLU A 66 15.26 5.43 -0.97
C GLU A 66 13.94 6.22 -0.80
N PHE A 67 13.11 5.82 0.16
CA PHE A 67 11.73 6.30 0.33
C PHE A 67 11.46 6.97 1.67
N TRP A 68 12.50 7.26 2.47
CA TRP A 68 12.37 7.95 3.74
C TRP A 68 11.55 7.14 4.77
N ASP A 69 10.87 7.84 5.68
CA ASP A 69 10.10 7.25 6.75
C ASP A 69 9.01 6.27 6.28
N GLY A 70 8.66 5.33 7.16
CA GLY A 70 7.60 4.34 6.91
C GLY A 70 8.11 2.94 6.55
N PHE A 71 9.42 2.73 6.49
CA PHE A 71 10.02 1.41 6.21
C PHE A 71 10.89 0.88 7.33
N SER A 72 10.58 1.22 8.59
CA SER A 72 11.27 0.64 9.75
C SER A 72 11.10 -0.89 9.81
N PRO A 73 12.01 -1.63 10.48
CA PRO A 73 11.90 -3.09 10.57
C PRO A 73 10.58 -3.53 11.24
N VAL A 74 10.11 -2.73 12.20
CA VAL A 74 8.82 -2.91 12.88
C VAL A 74 7.67 -2.75 11.88
N ASN A 75 7.69 -1.72 11.04
CA ASN A 75 6.60 -1.52 10.08
C ASN A 75 6.55 -2.63 9.02
N LEU A 76 7.72 -3.06 8.51
CA LEU A 76 7.80 -4.20 7.59
C LEU A 76 7.31 -5.50 8.24
N SER A 77 7.59 -5.71 9.53
CA SER A 77 7.03 -6.83 10.31
C SER A 77 5.50 -6.75 10.41
N TYR A 78 4.94 -5.55 10.61
CA TYR A 78 3.48 -5.37 10.59
C TYR A 78 2.88 -5.64 9.21
N MET A 79 3.50 -5.19 8.12
CA MET A 79 3.07 -5.51 6.76
C MET A 79 3.09 -7.03 6.51
N LYS A 80 4.16 -7.72 6.95
CA LYS A 80 4.27 -9.18 6.90
C LYS A 80 3.11 -9.86 7.63
N ARG A 81 2.87 -9.44 8.88
CA ARG A 81 1.78 -9.97 9.72
C ARG A 81 0.41 -9.67 9.12
N PHE A 82 0.23 -8.48 8.54
CA PHE A 82 -1.00 -8.09 7.86
C PHE A 82 -1.30 -9.06 6.71
N TYR A 83 -0.33 -9.35 5.85
CA TYR A 83 -0.52 -10.36 4.81
C TYR A 83 -0.83 -11.75 5.38
N LEU A 84 -0.07 -12.23 6.37
CA LEU A 84 -0.27 -13.57 6.94
C LEU A 84 -1.65 -13.77 7.60
N LEU A 85 -2.14 -12.76 8.30
CA LEU A 85 -3.46 -12.82 8.97
C LEU A 85 -4.60 -12.82 7.97
N TRP A 86 -4.43 -12.16 6.82
CA TRP A 86 -5.51 -11.89 5.90
C TRP A 86 -5.45 -12.68 4.59
N ARG A 87 -4.32 -13.30 4.21
CA ARG A 87 -4.15 -14.07 2.96
C ARG A 87 -5.20 -15.14 2.69
N GLY A 88 -5.83 -15.71 3.74
CA GLY A 88 -6.90 -16.72 3.61
C GLY A 88 -8.32 -16.14 3.61
N ARG A 89 -8.48 -14.84 3.88
CA ARG A 89 -9.77 -14.12 3.96
C ARG A 89 -9.96 -13.14 2.79
N VAL A 90 -8.99 -13.08 1.88
CA VAL A 90 -8.76 -11.92 1.02
C VAL A 90 -8.77 -12.32 -0.45
N ALA A 91 -9.92 -12.09 -1.06
CA ALA A 91 -10.00 -11.58 -2.42
C ALA A 91 -10.05 -10.04 -2.34
N ILE A 92 -8.96 -9.39 -1.92
CA ILE A 92 -8.86 -7.90 -1.84
C ILE A 92 -8.82 -7.30 -3.27
N PHE A 93 -8.51 -8.12 -4.27
CA PHE A 93 -8.73 -7.77 -5.67
C PHE A 93 -10.14 -8.16 -6.02
N GLN A 94 -11.06 -7.19 -6.00
CA GLN A 94 -12.10 -6.94 -7.00
C GLN A 94 -12.74 -5.59 -6.65
N THR A 95 -12.01 -4.49 -6.88
CA THR A 95 -12.65 -3.17 -6.98
C THR A 95 -12.83 -2.84 -8.48
N PRO A 96 -14.02 -2.38 -8.91
CA PRO A 96 -14.35 -2.15 -10.34
C PRO A 96 -13.41 -1.22 -11.12
N SER A 97 -12.50 -0.51 -10.44
CA SER A 97 -11.53 0.42 -11.06
C SER A 97 -10.50 -0.26 -11.95
N GLU A 98 -10.25 -1.56 -11.78
CA GLU A 98 -9.32 -2.31 -12.63
C GLU A 98 -9.90 -2.54 -14.05
N ASN A 99 -11.21 -2.37 -14.23
CA ASN A 99 -11.89 -2.46 -15.54
C ASN A 99 -11.93 -1.14 -16.36
N SER A 100 -11.28 -0.05 -15.93
CA SER A 100 -11.50 1.25 -16.60
C SER A 100 -10.29 1.99 -17.17
N VAL A 101 -9.06 1.45 -17.18
CA VAL A 101 -7.92 2.24 -17.77
C VAL A 101 -6.90 1.44 -18.59
N VAL A 102 -7.22 0.25 -19.10
CA VAL A 102 -6.32 -0.44 -20.04
C VAL A 102 -7.11 -0.91 -21.26
N GLY A 103 -7.48 0.04 -22.13
CA GLY A 103 -8.15 -0.30 -23.39
C GLY A 103 -8.83 0.81 -24.16
N ALA A 104 -8.29 2.03 -24.21
CA ALA A 104 -8.69 3.02 -25.24
C ALA A 104 -7.75 4.24 -25.28
N ILE A 105 -6.44 4.02 -25.41
CA ILE A 105 -5.58 5.02 -26.07
C ILE A 105 -4.60 4.26 -26.96
N SER A 106 -5.15 3.54 -27.93
CA SER A 106 -4.42 3.26 -29.16
C SER A 106 -4.63 4.44 -30.08
N GLN A 107 -3.52 4.93 -30.60
CA GLN A 107 -3.40 5.99 -31.57
C GLN A 107 -4.30 5.76 -32.78
N THR A 108 -5.01 6.81 -33.19
CA THR A 108 -5.29 7.16 -34.59
C THR A 108 -5.47 8.66 -34.66
#